data_AF-A0A5K7Z482-F1
#
_entry.id   AF-A0A5K7Z482-F1
#
_cell.length_a   1.000
_cell.length_b   1.000
_cell.length_c   1.000
_cell.angle_alpha   90.00
_cell.angle_beta   90.00
_cell.angle_gamma   90.00
#
_symmetry.space_group_name_H-M   'P 1'
#
loop_
_entity.id
_entity.type
_entity.pdbx_description
1 polymer ?
#
loop_
_entity_poly.entity_id
_entity_poly.type
_entity_poly.pdbx_seq_one_letter_code
_entity_poly.pdbx_strand_id
1 'polypeptide(L)'
;MNKYLAILIALASAFIFSYGFAKKQDVQNQNQPLKEGFIELSYSNGSPSTYGVSGINEVLRAIGVRVSTLPLPDEASHLLKASQTRALTSLEADELISIFSLDRNDLLNEIENAGREPEVENGGVPTSEIGVPPYPKVYDMKALSPEVEIYLQEKFGKLHVNSTDEGVGIDEVMTIVSGGPYTWFFVLPGNVVGKLTFGHAGESGHAWRISYPGLVPHGGYFDAKYGLVVAYAHGPEHFVMRYEDPSVQGTETLGKNPWIDFSQETPQLLSKR
;
A
#
# COMPACT_ATOMS: atom_id res chain seq x y z
N MET A 1 61.19 -6.45 32.04
CA MET A 1 60.58 -7.74 32.43
C MET A 1 59.85 -8.28 31.20
N ASN A 2 60.56 -8.99 30.32
CA ASN A 2 60.64 -10.46 30.23
C ASN A 2 59.27 -11.08 29.84
N LYS A 3 59.06 -11.83 28.74
CA LYS A 3 59.92 -12.46 27.71
C LYS A 3 59.02 -12.87 26.51
N TYR A 4 59.57 -12.77 25.29
CA TYR A 4 59.58 -13.76 24.19
C TYR A 4 58.33 -14.65 23.92
N LEU A 5 57.71 -14.62 22.73
CA LEU A 5 58.13 -15.22 21.42
C LEU A 5 57.70 -16.70 21.24
N ALA A 6 57.28 -17.02 20.00
CA ALA A 6 57.09 -18.34 19.34
C ALA A 6 55.66 -18.94 19.43
N ILE A 7 54.88 -19.10 18.35
CA ILE A 7 55.04 -19.83 17.06
C ILE A 7 55.14 -21.37 17.22
N LEU A 8 54.15 -22.08 16.66
CA LEU A 8 54.18 -23.46 16.11
C LEU A 8 52.77 -23.73 15.52
N ILE A 9 52.47 -23.69 14.21
CA ILE A 9 52.77 -24.63 13.08
C ILE A 9 52.56 -26.12 13.41
N ALA A 10 51.52 -26.74 12.85
CA ALA A 10 51.59 -27.87 11.88
C ALA A 10 50.34 -28.79 11.89
N LEU A 11 49.62 -28.79 10.75
CA LEU A 11 49.08 -29.92 9.97
C LEU A 11 48.75 -31.27 10.66
N ALA A 12 47.50 -31.74 10.49
CA ALA A 12 47.19 -33.12 10.04
C ALA A 12 45.71 -33.29 9.63
N SER A 13 45.51 -33.45 8.33
CA SER A 13 44.69 -34.45 7.62
C SER A 13 43.45 -35.10 8.27
N ALA A 14 42.32 -34.89 7.58
CA ALA A 14 41.28 -35.86 7.19
C ALA A 14 40.66 -36.80 8.26
N PHE A 15 39.37 -36.60 8.53
CA PHE A 15 38.40 -37.69 8.57
C PHE A 15 37.02 -37.20 8.12
N ILE A 16 36.48 -37.85 7.10
CA ILE A 16 35.11 -37.73 6.62
C ILE A 16 34.22 -38.49 7.61
N PHE A 17 33.19 -37.85 8.16
CA PHE A 17 31.95 -38.53 8.50
C PHE A 17 30.77 -37.57 8.33
N SER A 18 29.86 -38.02 7.47
CA SER A 18 28.64 -37.37 7.03
C SER A 18 27.67 -37.17 8.20
N TYR A 19 27.23 -35.93 8.41
CA TYR A 19 25.92 -35.64 8.99
C TYR A 19 25.24 -34.61 8.11
N GLY A 20 24.13 -35.02 7.49
CA GLY A 20 23.30 -34.16 6.67
C GLY A 20 22.77 -33.00 7.50
N PHE A 21 23.33 -31.81 7.28
CA PHE A 21 22.68 -30.58 7.67
C PHE A 21 21.67 -30.21 6.60
N ALA A 22 20.41 -30.14 7.03
CA ALA A 22 19.33 -29.53 6.28
C ALA A 22 19.80 -28.16 5.77
N LYS A 23 19.56 -27.93 4.47
CA LYS A 23 19.85 -26.70 3.76
C LYS A 23 19.16 -25.56 4.51
N LYS A 24 19.94 -24.78 5.25
CA LYS A 24 19.49 -23.53 5.87
C LYS A 24 18.98 -22.66 4.72
N GLN A 25 17.67 -22.43 4.66
CA GLN A 25 17.10 -21.49 3.70
C GLN A 25 17.79 -20.15 3.94
N ASP A 26 18.40 -19.63 2.88
CA ASP A 26 19.02 -18.31 2.86
C ASP A 26 17.98 -17.29 3.32
N VAL A 27 18.30 -16.61 4.42
CA VAL A 27 17.64 -15.37 4.83
C VAL A 27 17.89 -14.38 3.71
N GLN A 28 16.85 -14.08 2.93
CA GLN A 28 16.93 -13.07 1.88
C GLN A 28 17.28 -11.71 2.50
N ASN A 29 18.36 -11.11 2.00
CA ASN A 29 18.79 -9.75 2.28
C ASN A 29 17.65 -8.75 2.00
N GLN A 30 17.22 -8.00 3.03
CA GLN A 30 16.11 -7.04 3.01
C GLN A 30 16.38 -5.73 2.22
N ASN A 31 17.42 -5.68 1.40
CA ASN A 31 17.81 -4.51 0.61
C ASN A 31 17.65 -4.70 -0.91
N GLN A 32 17.01 -5.78 -1.35
CA GLN A 32 16.61 -5.93 -2.75
C GLN A 32 15.25 -5.26 -2.95
N PRO A 33 15.08 -4.35 -3.93
CA PRO A 33 13.76 -3.80 -4.24
C PRO A 33 12.79 -4.96 -4.52
N LEU A 34 11.58 -4.89 -3.94
CA LEU A 34 10.55 -5.88 -4.22
C LEU A 34 10.28 -5.90 -5.71
N LYS A 35 10.48 -7.08 -6.30
CA LYS A 35 10.40 -7.27 -7.75
C LYS A 35 9.02 -6.92 -8.26
N GLU A 36 8.96 -6.53 -9.51
CA GLU A 36 7.70 -6.33 -10.20
C GLU A 36 6.83 -7.60 -10.23
N GLY A 37 5.51 -7.42 -10.25
CA GLY A 37 4.53 -8.50 -10.16
C GLY A 37 4.43 -9.12 -8.77
N PHE A 38 5.27 -8.71 -7.82
CA PHE A 38 5.16 -9.13 -6.43
C PHE A 38 3.98 -8.43 -5.75
N ILE A 39 3.14 -9.22 -5.09
CA ILE A 39 2.13 -8.73 -4.18
C ILE A 39 1.95 -9.72 -3.04
N GLU A 40 1.91 -9.22 -1.81
CA GLU A 40 1.79 -10.00 -0.58
C GLU A 40 0.76 -9.36 0.35
N LEU A 41 -0.11 -10.20 0.93
CA LEU A 41 -0.94 -9.86 2.07
C LEU A 41 -0.40 -10.59 3.31
N SER A 42 0.17 -9.82 4.25
CA SER A 42 0.65 -10.32 5.56
C SER A 42 -0.38 -10.05 6.65
N TYR A 43 -0.39 -10.85 7.74
CA TYR A 43 -1.43 -10.80 8.76
C TYR A 43 -0.90 -10.48 10.16
N SER A 44 -1.55 -9.56 10.88
CA SER A 44 -1.10 -9.12 12.21
C SER A 44 -1.21 -10.20 13.30
N ASN A 45 -1.96 -11.27 13.03
CA ASN A 45 -2.12 -12.42 13.92
C ASN A 45 -1.05 -13.51 13.70
N GLY A 46 -0.08 -13.29 12.81
CA GLY A 46 1.00 -14.23 12.52
C GLY A 46 0.61 -15.38 11.57
N SER A 47 -0.59 -15.34 10.96
CA SER A 47 -0.96 -16.31 9.93
C SER A 47 -0.02 -16.24 8.71
N PRO A 48 0.19 -17.35 7.98
CA PRO A 48 1.01 -17.35 6.77
C PRO A 48 0.51 -16.33 5.76
N SER A 49 1.43 -15.58 5.14
CA SER A 49 1.07 -14.60 4.11
C SER A 49 0.42 -15.24 2.89
N THR A 50 -0.43 -14.46 2.23
CA THR A 50 -1.03 -14.81 0.94
C THR A 50 -0.33 -14.03 -0.17
N TYR A 51 -0.11 -14.67 -1.32
CA TYR A 51 0.63 -14.10 -2.44
C TYR A 51 -0.19 -14.14 -3.73
N GLY A 52 0.07 -13.18 -4.61
CA GLY A 52 -0.57 -13.09 -5.92
C GLY A 52 -2.02 -12.60 -5.87
N VAL A 53 -2.46 -11.98 -6.96
CA VAL A 53 -3.76 -11.27 -7.03
C VAL A 53 -4.94 -12.17 -6.71
N SER A 54 -4.97 -13.40 -7.25
CA SER A 54 -6.12 -14.31 -7.06
C SER A 54 -6.32 -14.67 -5.59
N GLY A 55 -5.27 -15.18 -4.93
CA GLY A 55 -5.37 -15.59 -3.52
C GLY A 55 -5.62 -14.41 -2.59
N ILE A 56 -5.02 -13.24 -2.88
CA ILE A 56 -5.28 -12.03 -2.11
C ILE A 56 -6.73 -11.58 -2.25
N ASN A 57 -7.30 -11.60 -3.46
CA ASN A 57 -8.69 -11.22 -3.67
C ASN A 57 -9.68 -12.20 -3.02
N GLU A 58 -9.36 -13.49 -2.93
CA GLU A 58 -10.19 -14.45 -2.18
C GLU A 58 -10.35 -14.04 -0.71
N VAL A 59 -9.30 -13.50 -0.10
CA VAL A 59 -9.32 -12.99 1.28
C VAL A 59 -10.00 -11.63 1.38
N LEU A 60 -9.59 -10.69 0.52
CA LEU A 60 -10.05 -9.29 0.55
C LEU A 60 -11.53 -9.14 0.18
N ARG A 61 -12.12 -10.09 -0.55
CA ARG A 61 -13.55 -10.11 -0.85
C ARG A 61 -14.44 -10.07 0.39
N ALA A 62 -13.98 -10.61 1.52
CA ALA A 62 -14.72 -10.60 2.78
C ALA A 62 -14.97 -9.18 3.33
N ILE A 63 -14.22 -8.19 2.86
CA ILE A 63 -14.32 -6.78 3.25
C ILE A 63 -14.56 -5.87 2.04
N GLY A 64 -14.99 -6.42 0.91
CA GLY A 64 -15.28 -5.64 -0.30
C GLY A 64 -14.05 -4.94 -0.91
N VAL A 65 -12.84 -5.43 -0.62
CA VAL A 65 -11.61 -4.90 -1.22
C VAL A 65 -11.21 -5.78 -2.40
N ARG A 66 -10.75 -5.16 -3.48
CA ARG A 66 -10.24 -5.87 -4.65
C ARG A 66 -8.99 -5.21 -5.21
N VAL A 67 -8.05 -6.06 -5.61
CA VAL A 67 -6.86 -5.69 -6.38
C VAL A 67 -6.98 -6.22 -7.81
N SER A 68 -6.51 -5.46 -8.78
CA SER A 68 -6.35 -5.90 -10.16
C SER A 68 -5.09 -5.33 -10.78
N THR A 69 -4.72 -5.87 -11.93
CA THR A 69 -3.65 -5.36 -12.80
C THR A 69 -4.26 -4.77 -14.04
N LEU A 70 -3.68 -3.67 -14.53
CA LEU A 70 -4.05 -3.05 -15.79
C LEU A 70 -2.80 -2.81 -16.64
N PRO A 71 -2.90 -2.87 -17.98
CA PRO A 71 -1.80 -2.45 -18.83
C PRO A 71 -1.53 -0.95 -18.66
N LEU A 72 -0.28 -0.56 -18.76
CA LEU A 72 0.13 0.85 -18.81
C LEU A 72 0.01 1.36 -20.25
N PRO A 73 -0.76 2.43 -20.50
CA PRO A 73 -0.82 3.06 -21.81
C PRO A 73 0.53 3.63 -22.21
N ASP A 74 0.91 3.47 -23.49
CA ASP A 74 2.18 3.99 -24.03
C ASP A 74 2.27 5.52 -23.88
N GLU A 75 1.11 6.20 -23.93
CA GLU A 75 0.94 7.63 -23.74
C GLU A 75 1.42 8.11 -22.37
N ALA A 76 1.40 7.26 -21.34
CA ALA A 76 1.89 7.64 -20.01
C ALA A 76 3.42 7.62 -19.90
N SER A 77 4.13 7.02 -20.86
CA SER A 77 5.54 6.62 -20.69
C SER A 77 6.49 7.78 -20.36
N HIS A 78 6.27 9.00 -20.86
CA HIS A 78 7.09 10.16 -20.50
C HIS A 78 6.86 10.60 -19.05
N LEU A 79 5.61 10.54 -18.57
CA LEU A 79 5.23 10.88 -17.19
C LEU A 79 5.83 9.89 -16.20
N LEU A 80 5.74 8.59 -16.51
CA LEU A 80 6.29 7.53 -15.66
C LEU A 80 7.82 7.68 -15.56
N LYS A 81 8.52 7.97 -16.67
CA LYS A 81 9.97 8.25 -16.66
C LYS A 81 10.33 9.50 -15.87
N ALA A 82 9.57 10.59 -16.02
CA ALA A 82 9.79 11.82 -15.27
C ALA A 82 9.70 11.58 -13.76
N SER A 83 8.68 10.82 -13.32
CA SER A 83 8.43 10.54 -11.89
C SER A 83 9.59 9.86 -11.17
N GLN A 84 10.48 9.17 -11.88
CA GLN A 84 11.64 8.50 -11.27
C GLN A 84 12.65 9.51 -10.73
N THR A 85 12.72 10.70 -11.32
CA THR A 85 13.81 11.66 -11.10
C THR A 85 13.34 13.00 -10.53
N ARG A 86 12.10 13.41 -10.80
CA ARG A 86 11.53 14.68 -10.36
C ARG A 86 10.02 14.59 -10.17
N ALA A 87 9.47 15.58 -9.47
CA ALA A 87 8.04 15.77 -9.41
C ALA A 87 7.46 16.13 -10.79
N LEU A 88 6.21 15.75 -11.02
CA LEU A 88 5.39 16.21 -12.13
C LEU A 88 5.00 17.68 -11.94
N THR A 89 4.86 18.38 -13.05
CA THR A 89 4.17 19.67 -13.10
C THR A 89 2.65 19.48 -13.00
N SER A 90 1.90 20.55 -12.74
CA SER A 90 0.44 20.47 -12.70
C SER A 90 -0.16 19.99 -14.03
N LEU A 91 0.37 20.45 -15.17
CA LEU A 91 -0.08 20.02 -16.49
C LEU A 91 0.19 18.53 -16.74
N GLU A 92 1.33 18.02 -16.27
CA GLU A 92 1.68 16.59 -16.34
C GLU A 92 0.78 15.74 -15.43
N ALA A 93 0.39 16.26 -14.27
CA ALA A 93 -0.56 15.59 -13.38
C ALA A 93 -1.97 15.54 -14.00
N ASP A 94 -2.43 16.63 -14.63
CA ASP A 94 -3.71 16.67 -15.35
C ASP A 94 -3.71 15.71 -16.56
N GLU A 95 -2.60 15.65 -17.29
CA GLU A 95 -2.39 14.67 -18.37
C GLU A 95 -2.47 13.23 -17.85
N LEU A 96 -1.82 12.94 -16.71
CA LEU A 96 -1.87 11.62 -16.09
C LEU A 96 -3.30 11.22 -15.70
N ILE A 97 -4.06 12.14 -15.10
CA ILE A 97 -5.48 11.92 -14.75
C ILE A 97 -6.29 11.62 -16.01
N SER A 98 -6.05 12.34 -17.11
CA SER A 98 -6.74 12.12 -18.38
C SER A 98 -6.45 10.74 -18.97
N ILE A 99 -5.19 10.29 -18.93
CA ILE A 99 -4.78 8.98 -19.47
C ILE A 99 -5.41 7.83 -18.67
N PHE A 100 -5.45 7.97 -17.34
CA PHE A 100 -6.06 6.98 -16.43
C PHE A 100 -7.46 7.39 -15.99
N SER A 101 -8.21 8.04 -16.88
CA SER A 101 -9.56 8.50 -16.57
C SER A 101 -10.49 7.32 -16.27
N LEU A 102 -11.35 7.51 -15.25
CA LEU A 102 -12.44 6.59 -14.94
C LEU A 102 -13.73 7.40 -14.94
N ASP A 103 -14.66 6.98 -15.78
CA ASP A 103 -16.00 7.55 -15.75
C ASP A 103 -16.84 6.92 -14.61
N ARG A 104 -18.09 7.36 -14.47
CA ARG A 104 -18.99 6.84 -13.44
C ARG A 104 -19.22 5.33 -13.57
N ASN A 105 -19.35 4.81 -14.80
CA ASN A 105 -19.58 3.39 -15.02
C ASN A 105 -18.32 2.60 -14.69
N ASP A 106 -17.15 3.09 -15.06
CA ASP A 106 -15.88 2.44 -14.71
C ASP A 106 -15.72 2.33 -13.19
N LEU A 107 -16.03 3.40 -12.45
CA LEU A 107 -15.98 3.40 -10.99
C LEU A 107 -16.97 2.40 -10.37
N LEU A 108 -18.22 2.39 -10.84
CA LEU A 108 -19.23 1.43 -10.39
C LEU A 108 -18.86 -0.02 -10.74
N ASN A 109 -18.21 -0.24 -11.89
CA ASN A 109 -17.71 -1.56 -12.27
C ASN A 109 -16.60 -2.04 -11.32
N GLU A 110 -15.70 -1.17 -10.84
CA GLU A 110 -14.68 -1.57 -9.86
C GLU A 110 -15.30 -2.00 -8.52
N ILE A 111 -16.37 -1.31 -8.11
CA ILE A 111 -17.16 -1.61 -6.91
C ILE A 111 -17.88 -2.96 -7.04
N GLU A 112 -18.62 -3.15 -8.15
CA GLU A 112 -19.32 -4.41 -8.42
C GLU A 112 -18.33 -5.58 -8.49
N ASN A 113 -17.20 -5.40 -9.17
CA ASN A 113 -16.16 -6.42 -9.27
C ASN A 113 -15.52 -6.75 -7.91
N ALA A 114 -15.52 -5.81 -6.96
CA ALA A 114 -15.11 -6.05 -5.58
C ALA A 114 -16.18 -6.79 -4.75
N GLY A 115 -17.36 -7.04 -5.32
CA GLY A 115 -18.45 -7.81 -4.71
C GLY A 115 -19.29 -7.00 -3.73
N ARG A 116 -19.37 -5.68 -3.91
CA ARG A 116 -20.10 -4.75 -3.05
C ARG A 116 -21.01 -3.83 -3.86
N GLU A 117 -21.93 -3.18 -3.17
CA GLU A 117 -22.72 -2.06 -3.69
C GLU A 117 -22.01 -0.74 -3.38
N PRO A 118 -22.24 0.34 -4.15
CA PRO A 118 -21.66 1.64 -3.86
C PRO A 118 -22.22 2.21 -2.55
N GLU A 119 -21.41 2.96 -1.81
CA GLU A 119 -21.81 3.57 -0.52
C GLU A 119 -22.93 4.61 -0.68
N VAL A 120 -23.03 5.20 -1.88
CA VAL A 120 -24.11 6.10 -2.28
C VAL A 120 -24.74 5.58 -3.57
N GLU A 121 -26.06 5.64 -3.66
CA GLU A 121 -26.79 5.25 -4.87
C GLU A 121 -26.19 5.90 -6.13
N ASN A 122 -25.94 5.09 -7.17
CA ASN A 122 -25.29 5.51 -8.41
C ASN A 122 -23.89 6.15 -8.22
N GLY A 123 -23.22 5.86 -7.10
CA GLY A 123 -21.86 6.33 -6.80
C GLY A 123 -21.77 7.81 -6.39
N GLY A 124 -22.89 8.52 -6.21
CA GLY A 124 -22.88 9.91 -5.75
C GLY A 124 -22.10 10.87 -6.66
N VAL A 125 -21.24 11.70 -6.06
CA VAL A 125 -20.40 12.71 -6.75
C VAL A 125 -18.92 12.49 -6.45
N PRO A 126 -17.98 13.04 -7.24
CA PRO A 126 -16.58 13.12 -6.84
C PRO A 126 -16.47 13.84 -5.49
N THR A 127 -15.89 13.16 -4.50
CA THR A 127 -15.92 13.61 -3.10
C THR A 127 -14.62 14.30 -2.69
N SER A 128 -14.60 14.93 -1.52
CA SER A 128 -13.40 15.52 -0.94
C SER A 128 -13.39 15.47 0.60
N GLU A 129 -12.20 15.45 1.19
CA GLU A 129 -12.08 15.85 2.59
C GLU A 129 -12.39 17.35 2.70
N ILE A 130 -13.06 17.76 3.78
CA ILE A 130 -13.42 19.18 4.00
C ILE A 130 -12.18 20.08 3.87
N GLY A 131 -12.28 21.10 3.02
CA GLY A 131 -11.19 22.06 2.78
C GLY A 131 -10.13 21.60 1.77
N VAL A 132 -10.28 20.41 1.18
CA VAL A 132 -9.40 19.88 0.13
C VAL A 132 -10.18 19.81 -1.19
N PRO A 133 -9.55 20.06 -2.36
CA PRO A 133 -10.20 19.84 -3.64
C PRO A 133 -10.73 18.40 -3.82
N PRO A 134 -11.82 18.22 -4.58
CA PRO A 134 -12.38 16.90 -4.85
C PRO A 134 -11.45 16.05 -5.71
N TYR A 135 -11.69 14.75 -5.66
CA TYR A 135 -11.06 13.78 -6.55
C TYR A 135 -11.49 13.99 -8.01
N PRO A 136 -10.67 13.56 -9.00
CA PRO A 136 -9.43 12.77 -8.87
C PRO A 136 -8.20 13.56 -8.40
N LYS A 137 -7.16 12.84 -7.95
CA LYS A 137 -5.87 13.39 -7.50
C LYS A 137 -4.70 12.55 -7.99
N VAL A 138 -3.52 13.17 -8.08
CA VAL A 138 -2.24 12.47 -8.27
C VAL A 138 -1.42 12.58 -7.00
N TYR A 139 -1.02 11.44 -6.44
CA TYR A 139 -0.01 11.38 -5.40
C TYR A 139 1.34 11.10 -6.05
N ASP A 140 2.22 12.11 -6.01
CA ASP A 140 3.58 12.04 -6.55
C ASP A 140 4.58 12.03 -5.39
N MET A 141 5.30 10.91 -5.25
CA MET A 141 6.25 10.73 -4.16
C MET A 141 7.46 11.68 -4.27
N LYS A 142 7.77 12.19 -5.47
CA LYS A 142 8.83 13.20 -5.66
C LYS A 142 8.39 14.61 -5.29
N ALA A 143 7.09 14.86 -5.13
CA ALA A 143 6.56 16.15 -4.70
C ALA A 143 6.52 16.30 -3.17
N LEU A 144 6.75 15.22 -2.42
CA LEU A 144 6.70 15.23 -0.96
C LEU A 144 8.01 15.77 -0.38
N SER A 145 7.92 16.79 0.47
CA SER A 145 9.04 17.12 1.36
C SER A 145 9.09 16.12 2.52
N PRO A 146 10.22 15.98 3.23
CA PRO A 146 10.30 15.09 4.39
C PRO A 146 9.24 15.37 5.46
N GLU A 147 8.92 16.64 5.71
CA GLU A 147 7.91 17.04 6.69
C GLU A 147 6.50 16.65 6.24
N VAL A 148 6.21 16.79 4.94
CA VAL A 148 4.94 16.34 4.36
C VAL A 148 4.85 14.82 4.38
N GLU A 149 5.93 14.10 4.08
CA GLU A 149 5.97 12.64 4.15
C GLU A 149 5.64 12.15 5.56
N ILE A 150 6.28 12.70 6.60
CA ILE A 150 6.00 12.39 8.01
C ILE A 150 4.53 12.65 8.33
N TYR A 151 4.01 13.83 7.98
CA TYR A 151 2.61 14.19 8.22
C TYR A 151 1.64 13.19 7.54
N LEU A 152 1.91 12.81 6.30
CA LEU A 152 1.08 11.86 5.55
C LEU A 152 1.17 10.45 6.15
N GLN A 153 2.34 10.01 6.62
CA GLN A 153 2.51 8.73 7.30
C GLN A 153 1.78 8.69 8.65
N GLU A 154 1.76 9.80 9.40
CA GLU A 154 0.97 9.91 10.63
C GLU A 154 -0.54 9.92 10.38
N LYS A 155 -0.97 10.65 9.34
CA LYS A 155 -2.37 10.79 8.94
C LYS A 155 -2.90 9.48 8.35
N PHE A 156 -2.35 9.05 7.22
CA PHE A 156 -2.84 7.89 6.48
C PHE A 156 -2.35 6.55 7.02
N GLY A 157 -1.25 6.52 7.78
CA GLY A 157 -0.75 5.29 8.37
C GLY A 157 -1.62 4.74 9.49
N LYS A 158 -2.34 5.61 10.22
CA LYS A 158 -3.34 5.19 11.21
C LYS A 158 -4.57 4.63 10.49
N LEU A 159 -5.12 3.54 11.02
CA LEU A 159 -6.36 2.99 10.50
C LEU A 159 -7.50 3.98 10.74
N HIS A 160 -8.27 4.25 9.69
CA HIS A 160 -9.39 5.18 9.69
C HIS A 160 -10.51 4.66 8.79
N VAL A 161 -11.68 5.26 8.94
CA VAL A 161 -12.78 5.17 7.98
C VAL A 161 -13.08 6.56 7.42
N ASN A 162 -13.62 6.61 6.21
CA ASN A 162 -13.97 7.84 5.51
C ASN A 162 -15.49 7.93 5.39
N SER A 163 -16.10 8.84 6.16
CA SER A 163 -17.56 8.98 6.21
C SER A 163 -18.03 10.41 6.52
N THR A 164 -19.32 10.67 6.27
CA THR A 164 -20.02 11.89 6.74
C THR A 164 -20.35 11.81 8.23
N ASP A 165 -20.88 12.89 8.82
CA ASP A 165 -21.37 12.89 10.21
C ASP A 165 -22.59 11.98 10.41
N GLU A 166 -23.32 11.69 9.34
CA GLU A 166 -24.44 10.74 9.30
C GLU A 166 -23.97 9.30 9.07
N GLY A 167 -22.66 9.05 8.92
CA GLY A 167 -22.09 7.72 8.76
C GLY A 167 -22.13 7.18 7.33
N VAL A 168 -22.39 8.02 6.32
CA VAL A 168 -22.35 7.60 4.90
C VAL A 168 -20.90 7.49 4.43
N GLY A 169 -20.52 6.35 3.86
CA GLY A 169 -19.17 6.09 3.36
C GLY A 169 -18.83 6.75 2.02
N ILE A 170 -17.58 6.61 1.61
CA ILE A 170 -17.12 6.88 0.23
C ILE A 170 -16.62 5.58 -0.41
N ASP A 171 -16.53 5.56 -1.73
CA ASP A 171 -15.87 4.52 -2.49
C ASP A 171 -14.54 5.04 -3.04
N GLU A 172 -13.48 4.26 -2.87
CA GLU A 172 -12.14 4.65 -3.29
C GLU A 172 -11.58 3.68 -4.35
N VAL A 173 -10.90 4.25 -5.35
CA VAL A 173 -10.18 3.52 -6.40
C VAL A 173 -8.81 4.17 -6.59
N MET A 174 -7.75 3.45 -6.24
CA MET A 174 -6.36 3.91 -6.35
C MET A 174 -5.64 3.11 -7.44
N THR A 175 -4.97 3.80 -8.37
CA THR A 175 -4.19 3.18 -9.45
C THR A 175 -2.72 3.54 -9.28
N ILE A 176 -1.89 2.56 -8.91
CA ILE A 176 -0.44 2.68 -8.76
C ILE A 176 0.20 2.45 -10.13
N VAL A 177 0.73 3.52 -10.75
CA VAL A 177 1.18 3.49 -12.15
C VAL A 177 2.70 3.53 -12.32
N SER A 178 3.44 3.88 -11.26
CA SER A 178 4.90 3.96 -11.27
C SER A 178 5.44 3.79 -9.85
N GLY A 179 6.63 3.22 -9.72
CA GLY A 179 7.40 3.28 -8.49
C GLY A 179 7.06 2.18 -7.49
N GLY A 180 7.32 2.46 -6.23
CA GLY A 180 7.10 1.53 -5.12
C GLY A 180 8.38 1.12 -4.39
N PRO A 181 8.30 0.20 -3.41
CA PRO A 181 7.10 -0.54 -3.02
C PRO A 181 6.02 0.36 -2.39
N TYR A 182 4.79 -0.13 -2.38
CA TYR A 182 3.63 0.57 -1.82
C TYR A 182 2.95 -0.32 -0.80
N THR A 183 2.39 0.26 0.26
CA THR A 183 1.72 -0.50 1.33
C THR A 183 0.37 0.11 1.68
N TRP A 184 -0.66 -0.76 1.66
CA TRP A 184 -1.99 -0.49 2.19
C TRP A 184 -2.27 -1.40 3.38
N PHE A 185 -3.15 -0.97 4.27
CA PHE A 185 -3.63 -1.75 5.39
C PHE A 185 -5.14 -1.84 5.37
N PHE A 186 -5.66 -3.01 5.73
CA PHE A 186 -7.10 -3.24 5.85
C PHE A 186 -7.39 -4.11 7.06
N VAL A 187 -8.48 -3.81 7.75
CA VAL A 187 -8.95 -4.65 8.85
C VAL A 187 -9.85 -5.75 8.31
N LEU A 188 -9.41 -6.99 8.50
CA LEU A 188 -10.09 -8.22 8.12
C LEU A 188 -11.01 -8.70 9.26
N PRO A 189 -11.92 -9.66 9.00
CA PRO A 189 -12.74 -10.26 10.04
C PRO A 189 -11.91 -10.78 11.22
N GLY A 190 -12.42 -10.58 12.44
CA GLY A 190 -11.69 -10.90 13.67
C GLY A 190 -10.61 -9.88 14.05
N ASN A 191 -10.67 -8.67 13.49
CA ASN A 191 -9.80 -7.53 13.82
C ASN A 191 -8.32 -7.80 13.51
N VAL A 192 -8.09 -8.62 12.48
CA VAL A 192 -6.76 -8.90 11.94
C VAL A 192 -6.41 -7.81 10.94
N VAL A 193 -5.31 -7.09 11.17
CA VAL A 193 -4.86 -6.05 10.23
C VAL A 193 -4.01 -6.72 9.16
N GLY A 194 -4.53 -6.77 7.94
CA GLY A 194 -3.78 -7.16 6.75
C GLY A 194 -2.85 -6.03 6.31
N LYS A 195 -1.59 -6.35 6.02
CA LYS A 195 -0.63 -5.48 5.34
C LYS A 195 -0.50 -5.94 3.90
N LEU A 196 -1.07 -5.17 2.98
CA LEU A 196 -1.02 -5.41 1.55
C LEU A 196 0.17 -4.65 0.96
N THR A 197 1.20 -5.38 0.56
CA THR A 197 2.42 -4.82 -0.02
C THR A 197 2.45 -5.10 -1.51
N PHE A 198 2.58 -4.03 -2.30
CA PHE A 198 2.80 -4.07 -3.74
C PHE A 198 4.31 -3.91 -4.01
N GLY A 199 4.83 -4.75 -4.89
CA GLY A 199 6.15 -4.56 -5.49
C GLY A 199 6.16 -3.37 -6.44
N HIS A 200 7.26 -3.23 -7.18
CA HIS A 200 7.42 -2.13 -8.12
C HIS A 200 6.36 -2.16 -9.26
N ALA A 201 5.83 -1.00 -9.64
CA ALA A 201 4.94 -0.81 -10.78
C ALA A 201 5.65 -0.02 -11.89
N GLY A 202 5.35 -0.31 -13.16
CA GLY A 202 5.87 0.47 -14.30
C GLY A 202 6.87 -0.23 -15.22
N GLU A 203 7.67 -1.18 -14.73
CA GLU A 203 8.84 -1.71 -15.46
C GLU A 203 8.49 -2.81 -16.50
N SER A 204 7.37 -3.51 -16.34
CA SER A 204 6.84 -4.60 -17.17
C SER A 204 5.59 -4.19 -17.93
N GLY A 205 5.23 -2.90 -17.87
CA GLY A 205 4.04 -2.37 -18.53
C GLY A 205 2.74 -2.63 -17.78
N HIS A 206 2.77 -2.93 -16.47
CA HIS A 206 1.56 -3.09 -15.66
C HIS A 206 1.51 -2.14 -14.48
N ALA A 207 0.30 -1.66 -14.20
CA ALA A 207 -0.07 -0.94 -12.99
C ALA A 207 -0.93 -1.81 -12.08
N TRP A 208 -1.00 -1.44 -10.80
CA TRP A 208 -1.93 -2.02 -9.84
C TRP A 208 -3.13 -1.10 -9.67
N ARG A 209 -4.32 -1.67 -9.57
CA ARG A 209 -5.50 -0.94 -9.13
C ARG A 209 -6.12 -1.61 -7.93
N ILE A 210 -6.48 -0.81 -6.94
CA ILE A 210 -7.16 -1.25 -5.74
C ILE A 210 -8.47 -0.47 -5.59
N SER A 211 -9.56 -1.18 -5.34
CA SER A 211 -10.86 -0.62 -4.97
C SER A 211 -11.24 -1.05 -3.56
N TYR A 212 -11.71 -0.12 -2.74
CA TYR A 212 -12.12 -0.39 -1.36
C TYR A 212 -13.22 0.57 -0.89
N PRO A 213 -14.08 0.14 0.05
CA PRO A 213 -15.07 1.00 0.69
C PRO A 213 -14.43 1.80 1.84
N GLY A 214 -14.87 3.04 2.00
CA GLY A 214 -14.40 3.95 3.04
C GLY A 214 -14.83 3.54 4.45
N LEU A 215 -15.87 2.73 4.60
CA LEU A 215 -16.37 2.25 5.91
C LEU A 215 -15.61 1.03 6.46
N VAL A 216 -14.69 0.44 5.69
CA VAL A 216 -13.77 -0.57 6.21
C VAL A 216 -12.54 0.14 6.75
N PRO A 217 -12.12 -0.11 8.02
CA PRO A 217 -10.92 0.50 8.56
C PRO A 217 -9.70 0.18 7.70
N HIS A 218 -9.06 1.22 7.18
CA HIS A 218 -7.96 1.12 6.23
C HIS A 218 -6.89 2.19 6.50
N GLY A 219 -5.75 2.03 5.84
CA GLY A 219 -4.66 3.00 5.86
C GLY A 219 -3.67 2.78 4.74
N GLY A 220 -2.72 3.69 4.60
CA GLY A 220 -1.64 3.64 3.61
C GLY A 220 -0.31 4.09 4.21
N TYR A 221 0.79 3.57 3.68
CA TYR A 221 2.13 4.00 4.04
C TYR A 221 2.90 4.41 2.78
N PHE A 222 3.40 5.65 2.79
CA PHE A 222 4.04 6.29 1.65
C PHE A 222 5.54 6.44 1.94
N ASP A 223 6.33 5.44 1.57
CA ASP A 223 7.80 5.40 1.73
C ASP A 223 8.53 5.08 0.43
N ALA A 224 7.81 5.07 -0.69
CA ALA A 224 8.41 4.88 -2.00
C ALA A 224 9.30 6.07 -2.36
N LYS A 225 10.56 5.80 -2.73
CA LYS A 225 11.54 6.83 -3.13
C LYS A 225 11.09 7.67 -4.34
N TYR A 226 10.18 7.10 -5.13
CA TYR A 226 9.51 7.71 -6.26
C TYR A 226 8.26 6.88 -6.58
N GLY A 227 7.35 7.49 -7.32
CA GLY A 227 6.19 6.79 -7.86
C GLY A 227 4.96 7.68 -7.96
N LEU A 228 3.96 7.16 -8.63
CA LEU A 228 2.72 7.87 -8.96
C LEU A 228 1.52 6.99 -8.63
N VAL A 229 0.55 7.59 -7.95
CA VAL A 229 -0.77 6.98 -7.72
C VAL A 229 -1.84 7.95 -8.22
N VAL A 230 -2.69 7.47 -9.14
CA VAL A 230 -3.88 8.19 -9.58
C VAL A 230 -5.06 7.73 -8.72
N ALA A 231 -5.64 8.66 -7.98
CA ALA A 231 -6.65 8.39 -6.99
C ALA A 231 -8.01 8.93 -7.43
N TYR A 232 -9.04 8.10 -7.31
CA TYR A 232 -10.43 8.45 -7.43
C TYR A 232 -11.14 8.13 -6.12
N ALA A 233 -12.07 8.99 -5.72
CA ALA A 233 -13.04 8.67 -4.71
C ALA A 233 -14.37 9.34 -5.02
N HIS A 234 -15.47 8.69 -4.64
CA HIS A 234 -16.81 9.21 -4.86
C HIS A 234 -17.79 8.79 -3.77
N GLY A 235 -18.89 9.52 -3.65
CA GLY A 235 -19.92 9.29 -2.64
C GLY A 235 -20.60 10.60 -2.26
N PRO A 236 -20.73 10.94 -0.96
CA PRO A 236 -21.17 12.28 -0.52
C PRO A 236 -20.24 13.39 -1.02
N GLU A 237 -20.70 14.64 -1.03
CA GLU A 237 -19.87 15.78 -1.46
C GLU A 237 -18.61 15.94 -0.61
N HIS A 238 -18.74 15.73 0.70
CA HIS A 238 -17.64 15.80 1.65
C HIS A 238 -17.61 14.60 2.60
N PHE A 239 -16.42 14.26 3.07
CA PHE A 239 -16.22 13.29 4.14
C PHE A 239 -15.17 13.80 5.14
N VAL A 240 -15.05 13.10 6.27
CA VAL A 240 -13.94 13.24 7.22
C VAL A 240 -13.29 11.89 7.47
N MET A 241 -11.98 11.90 7.73
CA MET A 241 -11.26 10.72 8.20
C MET A 241 -11.54 10.54 9.70
N ARG A 242 -12.12 9.41 10.07
CA ARG A 242 -12.43 9.07 11.46
C ARG A 242 -11.45 8.05 11.98
N TYR A 243 -10.72 8.45 13.02
CA TYR A 243 -9.83 7.58 13.81
C TYR A 243 -10.53 6.99 15.04
N GLU A 244 -11.78 7.38 15.26
CA GLU A 244 -12.67 6.84 16.29
C GLU A 244 -14.09 6.88 15.72
N ASP A 245 -14.75 5.73 15.69
CA ASP A 245 -16.16 5.63 15.32
C ASP A 245 -16.74 4.34 15.93
N PRO A 246 -17.59 4.41 16.97
CA PRO A 246 -18.11 3.22 17.62
C PRO A 246 -19.14 2.45 16.78
N SER A 247 -19.60 3.02 15.65
CA SER A 247 -20.63 2.42 14.81
C SER A 247 -20.10 1.46 13.74
N VAL A 248 -18.79 1.49 13.46
CA VAL A 248 -18.17 0.65 12.43
C VAL A 248 -17.55 -0.64 12.99
N GLN A 249 -17.55 -1.70 12.18
CA GLN A 249 -16.84 -2.92 12.50
C GLN A 249 -15.32 -2.67 12.56
N GLY A 250 -14.64 -3.27 13.55
CA GLY A 250 -13.20 -3.10 13.73
C GLY A 250 -12.80 -1.80 14.45
N THR A 251 -13.75 -1.11 15.09
CA THR A 251 -13.56 0.17 15.78
C THR A 251 -12.38 0.20 16.75
N GLU A 252 -12.07 -0.90 17.44
CA GLU A 252 -10.95 -0.98 18.38
C GLU A 252 -9.56 -0.86 17.74
N THR A 253 -9.48 -1.02 16.41
CA THR A 253 -8.26 -0.83 15.61
C THR A 253 -8.09 0.60 15.11
N LEU A 254 -9.15 1.41 15.09
CA LEU A 254 -9.09 2.78 14.58
C LEU A 254 -8.10 3.64 15.38
N GLY A 255 -7.45 4.57 14.67
CA GLY A 255 -6.42 5.44 15.23
C GLY A 255 -5.09 4.74 15.54
N LYS A 256 -4.97 3.44 15.28
CA LYS A 256 -3.78 2.62 15.51
C LYS A 256 -3.37 1.93 14.21
N ASN A 257 -2.19 1.32 14.20
CA ASN A 257 -1.81 0.36 13.18
C ASN A 257 -0.71 -0.57 13.73
N PRO A 258 -0.92 -1.90 13.82
CA PRO A 258 0.08 -2.80 14.40
C PRO A 258 1.34 -2.97 13.55
N TRP A 259 1.34 -2.47 12.32
CA TRP A 259 2.44 -2.52 11.37
C TRP A 259 3.29 -1.25 11.36
N ILE A 260 2.92 -0.21 12.09
CA ILE A 260 3.66 1.05 12.12
C ILE A 260 4.00 1.39 13.57
N ASP A 261 5.27 1.71 13.80
CA ASP A 261 5.71 2.33 15.05
C ASP A 261 5.59 3.85 14.96
N PHE A 262 4.60 4.41 15.66
CA PHE A 262 4.35 5.85 15.77
C PHE A 262 5.09 6.51 16.96
N SER A 263 5.94 5.77 17.68
CA SER A 263 6.70 6.33 18.81
C SER A 263 7.95 7.12 18.37
N GLN A 264 8.34 6.97 17.12
CA GLN A 264 9.47 7.67 16.50
C GLN A 264 9.02 8.99 15.88
N GLU A 265 9.95 9.91 15.66
CA GLU A 265 9.70 11.18 14.98
C GLU A 265 9.18 10.98 13.55
N THR A 266 9.70 9.98 12.85
CA THR A 266 9.17 9.51 11.56
C THR A 266 8.54 8.14 11.78
N PRO A 267 7.23 7.96 11.57
CA PRO A 267 6.57 6.67 11.72
C PRO A 267 7.29 5.59 10.92
N GLN A 268 7.58 4.43 11.53
CA GLN A 268 8.38 3.37 10.90
C GLN A 268 7.52 2.16 10.55
N LEU A 269 7.57 1.71 9.29
CA LEU A 269 6.95 0.46 8.86
C LEU A 269 7.70 -0.76 9.40
N LEU A 270 6.96 -1.70 9.98
CA LEU A 270 7.50 -2.93 10.55
C LEU A 270 7.54 -4.06 9.51
N SER A 271 8.68 -4.76 9.43
CA SER A 271 8.96 -5.74 8.37
C SER A 271 8.21 -7.07 8.53
N LYS A 272 7.98 -7.54 9.77
CA LYS A 272 6.99 -8.58 10.19
C LYS A 272 7.01 -8.68 11.73
N ARG A 273 5.91 -9.12 12.35
CA ARG A 273 5.89 -9.52 13.77
C ARG A 273 6.29 -10.98 13.90
#